data_AF-A0A7J5AK10-F1
#
_entry.id   AF-A0A7J5AK10-F1
#
_cell.length_a   1.000
_cell.length_b   1.000
_cell.length_c   1.000
_cell.angle_alpha   90.00
_cell.angle_beta   90.00
_cell.angle_gamma   90.00
#
_symmetry.space_group_name_H-M   'P 1'
#
loop_
_entity.id
_entity.type
_entity.pdbx_description
1 polymer ?
#
loop_
_entity_poly.entity_id
_entity_poly.type
_entity_poly.pdbx_seq_one_letter_code
_entity_poly.pdbx_strand_id
1 'polypeptide(L)'
;MTFRYRFSYYLIGFIMGLFFVAMVFSGKDTRCNYFPNARVLNDLRNKPFTFSDKAQQILAQKWVDTSDIKNSLTYGDVDFDKSNISFEKGKLYIIEGKTKNNQPIILEVVNYSNKAVLKDIIKK
;
A
#
# COMPACT_ATOMS: atom_id res chain seq x y z
N MET A 1 51.12 8.52 13.21
CA MET A 1 49.74 9.07 13.10
C MET A 1 48.91 8.54 14.27
N THR A 2 48.29 9.40 15.07
CA THR A 2 47.41 8.94 16.16
C THR A 2 46.07 8.46 15.62
N PHE A 3 45.38 7.58 16.36
CA PHE A 3 44.09 7.00 15.97
C PHE A 3 43.04 8.06 15.58
N ARG A 4 43.04 9.20 16.29
CA ARG A 4 42.14 10.33 16.04
C ARG A 4 42.22 10.81 14.60
N TYR A 5 43.42 11.03 14.05
CA TYR A 5 43.58 11.48 12.68
C TYR A 5 43.10 10.44 11.66
N ARG A 6 43.42 9.16 11.87
CA ARG A 6 42.94 8.07 11.01
C ARG A 6 41.41 8.02 10.98
N PHE A 7 40.77 8.11 12.14
CA PHE A 7 39.31 8.12 12.26
C PHE A 7 38.69 9.33 11.53
N SER A 8 39.28 10.52 11.65
CA SER A 8 38.82 11.72 10.95
C SER A 8 38.83 11.55 9.41
N TYR A 9 39.91 10.98 8.85
CA TYR A 9 39.99 10.75 7.41
C TYR A 9 38.94 9.76 6.91
N TYR A 10 38.66 8.68 7.66
CA TYR A 10 37.58 7.76 7.32
C TYR A 10 36.20 8.40 7.42
N LEU A 11 35.98 9.26 8.43
CA LEU A 11 34.69 9.92 8.63
C LEU A 11 34.35 10.89 7.50
N ILE A 12 35.34 11.62 6.97
CA ILE A 12 35.16 12.52 5.81
C ILE A 12 34.71 11.72 4.58
N GLY A 13 35.39 10.60 4.29
CA GLY A 13 35.00 9.71 3.19
C GLY A 13 33.61 9.11 3.39
N PHE A 14 33.27 8.72 4.62
CA PHE A 14 31.94 8.20 4.96
C PHE A 14 30.83 9.24 4.76
N ILE A 15 31.02 10.47 5.23
CA ILE A 15 30.05 11.56 5.04
C ILE A 15 29.87 11.88 3.55
N MET A 16 30.96 11.93 2.77
CA MET A 16 30.88 12.12 1.32
C MET A 16 30.12 10.98 0.64
N GLY A 17 30.35 9.73 1.07
CA GLY A 17 29.61 8.56 0.61
C GLY A 17 28.12 8.64 0.93
N LEU A 18 27.77 9.04 2.17
CA LEU A 18 26.37 9.24 2.57
C LEU A 18 25.68 10.31 1.72
N PHE A 19 26.38 11.40 1.37
CA PHE A 19 25.83 12.44 0.50
C PHE A 19 25.51 11.89 -0.90
N PHE A 20 26.41 11.10 -1.48
CA PHE A 20 26.18 10.48 -2.79
C PHE A 20 24.99 9.50 -2.75
N VAL A 21 24.93 8.64 -1.73
CA VAL A 21 23.82 7.71 -1.51
C VAL A 21 22.50 8.47 -1.36
N ALA A 22 22.49 9.54 -0.56
CA ALA A 22 21.31 10.39 -0.38
C ALA A 22 20.87 11.02 -1.70
N MET A 23 21.79 11.52 -2.53
CA MET A 23 21.44 12.04 -3.86
C MET A 23 20.83 10.98 -4.78
N VAL A 24 21.36 9.75 -4.79
CA VAL A 24 20.84 8.66 -5.63
C VAL A 24 19.43 8.25 -5.22
N PHE A 25 19.12 8.27 -3.92
CA PHE A 25 17.79 7.94 -3.40
C PHE A 25 16.84 9.14 -3.34
N SER A 26 17.36 10.37 -3.39
CA SER A 26 16.55 11.59 -3.39
C SER A 26 15.61 11.61 -4.59
N GLY A 27 14.32 11.78 -4.32
CA GLY A 27 13.28 11.82 -5.34
C GLY A 27 12.82 10.44 -5.85
N LYS A 28 13.39 9.33 -5.37
CA LYS A 28 12.86 7.99 -5.65
C LYS A 28 11.96 7.54 -4.50
N ASP A 29 10.69 7.23 -4.80
CA ASP A 29 9.76 6.58 -3.86
C ASP A 29 10.14 5.10 -3.63
N THR A 30 11.35 4.88 -3.12
CA THR A 30 11.93 3.56 -2.85
C THR A 30 11.31 2.94 -1.60
N ARG A 31 10.08 2.46 -1.74
CA ARG A 31 9.39 1.73 -0.66
C ARG A 31 9.75 0.25 -0.71
N CYS A 32 10.49 -0.21 0.30
CA CYS A 32 10.80 -1.62 0.44
C CYS A 32 9.65 -2.35 1.15
N ASN A 33 8.65 -2.80 0.38
CA ASN A 33 7.49 -3.54 0.91
C ASN A 33 7.84 -5.02 1.16
N TYR A 34 8.49 -5.30 2.28
CA TYR A 34 8.90 -6.66 2.65
C TYR A 34 7.75 -7.52 3.19
N PHE A 35 6.83 -6.92 3.95
CA PHE A 35 5.74 -7.66 4.59
C PHE A 35 4.62 -8.04 3.61
N PRO A 36 3.96 -9.21 3.80
CA PRO A 36 2.88 -9.66 2.93
C PRO A 36 1.74 -8.64 2.77
N ASN A 37 1.29 -8.02 3.87
CA ASN A 37 0.24 -6.99 3.83
C ASN A 37 0.65 -5.81 2.93
N ALA A 38 1.81 -5.20 3.21
CA ALA A 38 2.34 -4.09 2.44
C ALA A 38 2.53 -4.42 0.95
N ARG A 39 2.92 -5.67 0.63
CA ARG A 39 3.07 -6.14 -0.76
C ARG A 39 1.74 -6.18 -1.49
N VAL A 40 0.68 -6.76 -0.89
CA VAL A 40 -0.65 -6.84 -1.50
C VAL A 40 -1.23 -5.45 -1.70
N LEU A 41 -1.22 -4.61 -0.66
CA LEU A 41 -1.73 -3.24 -0.74
C LEU A 41 -0.99 -2.40 -1.80
N ASN A 42 0.33 -2.56 -1.90
CA ASN A 42 1.12 -1.88 -2.92
C ASN A 42 0.81 -2.39 -4.33
N ASP A 43 0.65 -3.69 -4.51
CA ASP A 43 0.26 -4.28 -5.80
C ASP A 43 -1.10 -3.76 -6.27
N LEU A 44 -2.08 -3.70 -5.36
CA LEU A 44 -3.41 -3.16 -5.67
C LEU A 44 -3.37 -1.67 -6.04
N ARG A 45 -2.55 -0.87 -5.37
CA ARG A 45 -2.43 0.58 -5.61
C ARG A 45 -1.70 0.92 -6.91
N ASN A 46 -0.77 0.07 -7.35
CA ASN A 46 0.00 0.30 -8.57
C ASN A 46 -0.71 -0.17 -9.85
N LYS A 47 -1.84 -0.86 -9.71
CA LYS A 47 -2.67 -1.32 -10.83
C LYS A 47 -3.82 -0.34 -11.13
N PRO A 48 -4.31 -0.29 -12.37
CA PRO A 48 -5.55 0.39 -12.70
C PRO A 48 -6.69 -0.12 -11.80
N PHE A 49 -7.32 0.80 -11.06
CA PHE A 49 -8.37 0.48 -10.10
C PHE A 49 -9.75 0.78 -10.71
N THR A 50 -10.63 -0.22 -10.70
CA THR A 50 -11.97 -0.14 -11.28
C THR A 50 -13.04 -0.49 -10.26
N PHE A 51 -14.23 0.08 -10.40
CA PHE A 51 -15.35 -0.13 -9.48
C PHE A 51 -16.43 -0.96 -10.16
N SER A 52 -16.86 -2.05 -9.51
CA SER A 52 -18.05 -2.79 -9.93
C SER A 52 -19.32 -1.97 -9.72
N ASP A 53 -20.42 -2.36 -10.39
CA ASP A 53 -21.71 -1.68 -10.27
C ASP A 53 -22.21 -1.62 -8.81
N LYS A 54 -21.99 -2.71 -8.05
CA LYS A 54 -22.34 -2.77 -6.63
C LYS A 54 -21.54 -1.76 -5.80
N ALA A 55 -20.23 -1.70 -6.03
CA ALA A 55 -19.39 -0.71 -5.37
C ALA A 55 -19.83 0.73 -5.73
N GLN A 56 -20.12 1.01 -6.99
CA GLN A 56 -20.61 2.33 -7.43
C GLN A 56 -21.92 2.73 -6.75
N GLN A 57 -22.86 1.79 -6.59
CA GLN A 57 -24.10 2.03 -5.85
C GLN A 57 -23.84 2.36 -4.38
N ILE A 58 -22.85 1.74 -3.74
CA ILE A 58 -22.49 2.02 -2.35
C ILE A 58 -21.81 3.39 -2.22
N LEU A 59 -20.91 3.74 -3.15
CA LEU A 59 -20.32 5.09 -3.19
C LEU A 59 -21.40 6.18 -3.36
N ALA A 60 -22.48 5.89 -4.09
CA ALA A 60 -23.60 6.82 -4.25
C ALA A 60 -24.35 7.11 -2.93
N GLN A 61 -24.21 6.25 -1.91
CA GLN A 61 -24.80 6.45 -0.59
C GLN A 61 -24.03 7.46 0.28
N LYS A 62 -22.90 8.01 -0.19
CA LYS A 62 -22.10 9.09 0.43
C LYS A 62 -21.56 8.84 1.85
N TRP A 63 -21.67 7.63 2.39
CA TRP A 63 -21.05 7.30 3.67
C TRP A 63 -19.60 6.83 3.53
N VAL A 64 -19.18 6.51 2.30
CA VAL A 64 -17.81 6.13 1.94
C VAL A 64 -17.37 6.89 0.69
N ASP A 65 -16.19 7.49 0.75
CA ASP A 65 -15.59 8.22 -0.36
C ASP A 65 -14.46 7.43 -1.03
N THR A 66 -14.14 7.79 -2.27
CA THR A 66 -12.92 7.32 -2.96
C THR A 66 -11.65 7.59 -2.15
N SER A 67 -11.64 8.65 -1.33
CA SER A 67 -10.52 8.95 -0.43
C SER A 67 -10.39 7.94 0.71
N ASP A 68 -11.51 7.43 1.25
CA ASP A 68 -11.51 6.40 2.30
C ASP A 68 -11.02 5.07 1.74
N ILE A 69 -11.40 4.75 0.50
CA ILE A 69 -10.94 3.55 -0.21
C ILE A 69 -9.42 3.63 -0.43
N LYS A 70 -8.91 4.77 -0.92
CA LYS A 70 -7.46 4.98 -1.09
C LYS A 70 -6.70 4.89 0.23
N ASN A 71 -7.25 5.46 1.30
CA ASN A 71 -6.66 5.36 2.63
C ASN A 71 -6.64 3.92 3.14
N SER A 72 -7.72 3.17 2.94
CA SER A 72 -7.81 1.76 3.31
C SER A 72 -6.83 0.89 2.49
N LEU A 73 -6.62 1.20 1.21
CA LEU A 73 -5.58 0.56 0.39
C LEU A 73 -4.14 0.97 0.76
N THR A 74 -3.97 1.99 1.62
CA THR A 74 -2.64 2.48 2.03
C THR A 74 -2.28 2.06 3.45
N TYR A 75 -3.25 2.08 4.36
CA TYR A 75 -3.05 1.86 5.80
C TYR A 75 -3.93 0.73 6.36
N GLY A 76 -4.74 0.07 5.53
CA GLY A 76 -5.58 -1.05 5.95
C GLY A 76 -4.77 -2.30 6.25
N ASP A 77 -5.49 -3.32 6.71
CA ASP A 77 -4.94 -4.64 6.97
C ASP A 77 -5.63 -5.69 6.10
N VAL A 78 -4.85 -6.60 5.54
CA VAL A 78 -5.37 -7.68 4.69
C VAL A 78 -5.64 -8.88 5.59
N ASP A 79 -6.92 -9.29 5.67
CA ASP A 79 -7.31 -10.52 6.35
C ASP A 79 -6.90 -11.72 5.50
N PHE A 80 -5.69 -12.24 5.71
CA PHE A 80 -5.16 -13.36 4.94
C PHE A 80 -5.92 -14.68 5.16
N ASP A 81 -6.65 -14.82 6.27
CA ASP A 81 -7.45 -16.02 6.55
C ASP A 81 -8.66 -16.13 5.61
N LYS A 82 -9.20 -14.98 5.18
CA LYS A 82 -10.32 -14.88 4.24
C LYS A 82 -9.91 -14.38 2.84
N SER A 83 -8.62 -14.17 2.60
CA SER A 83 -8.07 -13.66 1.34
C SER A 83 -7.31 -14.72 0.55
N ASN A 84 -6.79 -14.33 -0.62
CA ASN A 84 -6.02 -15.17 -1.54
C ASN A 84 -6.84 -16.36 -2.10
N ILE A 85 -8.16 -16.19 -2.17
CA ILE A 85 -9.09 -17.16 -2.76
C ILE A 85 -9.13 -16.96 -4.28
N SER A 86 -9.04 -18.04 -5.05
CA SER A 86 -9.19 -17.95 -6.51
C SER A 86 -10.62 -17.56 -6.87
N PHE A 87 -10.78 -16.46 -7.59
CA PHE A 87 -12.09 -15.91 -7.98
C PHE A 87 -12.01 -15.35 -9.40
N GLU A 88 -12.80 -15.90 -10.33
CA GLU A 88 -12.94 -15.43 -11.71
C GLU A 88 -11.61 -15.16 -12.45
N LYS A 89 -10.62 -16.07 -12.34
CA LYS A 89 -9.25 -15.92 -12.90
C LYS A 89 -8.38 -14.84 -12.22
N GLY A 90 -8.84 -14.27 -11.11
CA GLY A 90 -8.10 -13.41 -10.21
C GLY A 90 -8.01 -13.99 -8.79
N LYS A 91 -7.56 -13.16 -7.86
CA LYS A 91 -7.50 -13.47 -6.42
C LYS A 91 -8.34 -12.47 -5.63
N LEU A 92 -9.24 -12.97 -4.78
CA LEU A 92 -10.02 -12.14 -3.86
C LEU A 92 -9.20 -11.80 -2.61
N TYR A 93 -9.19 -10.53 -2.24
CA TYR A 93 -8.61 -10.02 -1.01
C TYR A 93 -9.65 -9.24 -0.22
N ILE A 94 -9.69 -9.50 1.08
CA ILE A 94 -10.50 -8.81 2.07
C ILE A 94 -9.57 -7.86 2.83
N ILE A 95 -9.90 -6.58 2.79
CA ILE A 95 -9.08 -5.52 3.40
C ILE A 95 -9.94 -4.83 4.46
N GLU A 96 -9.51 -4.92 5.71
CA GLU A 96 -10.08 -4.14 6.81
C GLU A 96 -9.48 -2.73 6.79
N GLY A 97 -10.36 -1.75 6.66
CA GLY A 97 -10.02 -0.33 6.60
C GLY A 97 -10.85 0.49 7.56
N LYS A 98 -10.60 1.80 7.54
CA LYS A 98 -11.37 2.78 8.31
C LYS A 98 -11.67 3.98 7.43
N THR A 99 -12.89 4.52 7.55
CA THR A 99 -13.24 5.80 6.93
C THR A 99 -12.59 6.96 7.69
N LYS A 100 -12.61 8.17 7.11
CA LYS A 100 -12.27 9.42 7.81
C LYS A 100 -12.99 9.60 9.14
N ASN A 101 -14.21 9.06 9.26
CA ASN A 101 -15.02 9.11 10.47
C ASN A 101 -14.69 7.96 11.44
N ASN A 102 -13.56 7.29 11.24
CA ASN A 102 -13.07 6.15 12.04
C ASN A 102 -14.05 4.96 12.08
N GLN A 103 -14.93 4.84 11.08
CA GLN A 103 -15.86 3.72 10.99
C GLN A 103 -15.14 2.52 10.33
N PRO A 104 -15.19 1.33 10.94
CA PRO A 104 -14.57 0.15 10.37
C PRO A 104 -15.32 -0.30 9.11
N ILE A 105 -14.57 -0.49 8.03
CA ILE A 105 -15.11 -0.94 6.74
C ILE A 105 -14.31 -2.13 6.24
N ILE A 106 -14.95 -2.97 5.46
CA ILE A 106 -14.36 -4.13 4.82
C ILE A 106 -14.47 -3.92 3.32
N LEU A 107 -13.33 -3.97 2.62
CA LEU A 107 -13.26 -3.88 1.17
C LEU A 107 -13.00 -5.24 0.59
N GLU A 108 -13.86 -5.66 -0.34
CA GLU A 108 -13.63 -6.85 -1.15
C GLU A 108 -13.02 -6.45 -2.49
N VAL A 109 -11.74 -6.78 -2.69
CA VAL A 109 -10.99 -6.41 -3.89
C VAL A 109 -10.55 -7.66 -4.64
N VAL A 110 -10.91 -7.74 -5.91
CA VAL A 110 -10.41 -8.78 -6.82
C VAL A 110 -9.16 -8.26 -7.52
N ASN A 111 -8.05 -8.94 -7.28
CA ASN A 111 -6.76 -8.65 -7.87
C ASN A 111 -6.55 -9.50 -9.13
N TYR A 112 -6.48 -8.86 -10.29
CA TYR A 112 -6.06 -9.46 -11.55
C TYR A 112 -4.63 -9.08 -11.89
N SER A 113 -4.03 -9.75 -12.88
CA SER A 113 -2.67 -9.44 -13.32
C SER A 113 -2.52 -8.00 -13.85
N ASN A 114 -3.55 -7.45 -14.48
CA ASN A 114 -3.52 -6.14 -15.15
C ASN A 114 -4.39 -5.05 -14.50
N LYS A 115 -5.28 -5.39 -13.55
CA LYS A 115 -6.21 -4.46 -12.92
C LYS A 115 -6.64 -4.93 -11.53
N ALA A 116 -7.11 -4.01 -10.70
CA ALA A 116 -7.81 -4.30 -9.46
C ALA A 116 -9.27 -3.87 -9.59
N VAL A 117 -10.20 -4.70 -9.13
CA VAL A 117 -11.64 -4.44 -9.17
C VAL A 117 -12.18 -4.41 -7.74
N LEU A 118 -12.79 -3.31 -7.32
CA LEU A 118 -13.56 -3.25 -6.09
C LEU A 118 -14.93 -3.89 -6.30
N LYS A 119 -15.14 -5.03 -5.65
CA LYS A 119 -16.38 -5.82 -5.77
C LYS A 119 -17.45 -5.34 -4.80
N ASP A 120 -17.07 -5.11 -3.55
CA ASP A 120 -18.02 -4.74 -2.51
C ASP A 120 -17.38 -3.92 -1.38
N ILE A 121 -18.23 -3.19 -0.67
CA ILE A 121 -17.85 -2.38 0.49
C ILE A 121 -18.86 -2.66 1.61
N ILE A 122 -18.40 -3.30 2.68
CA ILE A 122 -19.25 -3.71 3.79
C ILE A 122 -18.92 -2.85 5.00
N LYS A 123 -19.94 -2.36 5.70
CA LYS A 123 -19.79 -1.70 7.00
C LYS A 123 -19.73 -2.76 8.10
N LYS A 124 -18.71 -2.70 8.96
CA LYS A 124 -18.57 -3.59 10.12
C LYS A 124 -19.40 -3.10 11.30
#